data_AF-A0A9X8YNQ1-F1
#
_entry.id   AF-A0A9X8YNQ1-F1
#
_cell.length_a   1.000
_cell.length_b   1.000
_cell.length_c   1.000
_cell.angle_alpha   90.00
_cell.angle_beta   90.00
_cell.angle_gamma   90.00
#
_symmetry.space_group_name_H-M   'P 1'
#
loop_
_entity.id
_entity.type
_entity.pdbx_description
1 polymer ?
#
loop_
_entity_poly.entity_id
_entity_poly.type
_entity_poly.pdbx_seq_one_letter_code
_entity_poly.pdbx_strand_id
1 'polypeptide(L)' 'PDGFYVYQRLDERGIRIKSITPEGDGLVIRLDSPEQQLLAREALQTILPPGYHIALSESPVPSHWVREFARSPLN' A
#
# COMPACT_ATOMS: atom_id res chain seq x y z
N PRO A 1 2.23 7.36 7.62
CA PRO A 1 1.10 6.59 8.19
C PRO A 1 1.56 5.37 9.01
N ASP A 2 0.93 5.11 10.15
CA ASP A 2 1.24 3.95 11.00
C ASP A 2 0.76 2.64 10.37
N GLY A 3 1.69 1.70 10.15
CA GLY A 3 1.37 0.38 9.60
C GLY A 3 0.41 -0.42 10.47
N PHE A 4 0.50 -0.25 11.79
CA PHE A 4 -0.38 -0.91 12.75
C PHE A 4 -1.82 -0.38 12.70
N TYR A 5 -2.00 0.93 12.55
CA TYR A 5 -3.33 1.52 12.39
C TYR A 5 -4.00 1.04 11.10
N VAL A 6 -3.25 1.03 10.00
CA VAL A 6 -3.73 0.51 8.71
C VAL A 6 -4.09 -0.98 8.82
N TYR A 7 -3.24 -1.79 9.46
CA TYR A 7 -3.52 -3.20 9.73
C TYR A 7 -4.86 -3.37 10.44
N GLN A 8 -5.07 -2.65 11.55
CA GLN A 8 -6.27 -2.76 12.36
C GLN A 8 -7.53 -2.41 11.55
N ARG A 9 -7.50 -1.33 10.75
CA ARG A 9 -8.65 -0.93 9.92
C ARG A 9 -9.01 -1.93 8.82
N LEU A 10 -8.01 -2.64 8.32
CA LEU A 10 -8.19 -3.68 7.31
C LEU A 10 -8.70 -4.97 7.95
N ASP A 11 -8.15 -5.35 9.11
CA ASP A 11 -8.62 -6.50 9.90
C ASP A 11 -10.07 -6.32 10.38
N GLU A 12 -10.45 -5.13 10.84
CA GLU A 12 -11.83 -4.77 11.21
C GLU A 12 -12.84 -4.96 10.05
N ARG A 13 -12.37 -4.86 8.81
CA ARG A 13 -13.17 -5.07 7.59
C ARG A 13 -13.14 -6.52 7.09
N GLY A 14 -12.43 -7.42 7.78
CA GLY A 14 -12.25 -8.81 7.38
C GLY A 14 -11.21 -9.03 6.28
N ILE A 15 -10.34 -8.03 6.03
CA ILE A 15 -9.31 -8.10 5.00
C ILE A 15 -8.05 -8.74 5.61
N ARG A 16 -7.73 -9.97 5.19
CA ARG A 16 -6.58 -10.72 5.66
C ARG A 16 -5.31 -10.29 4.94
N ILE A 17 -4.49 -9.54 5.65
CA ILE A 17 -3.18 -9.10 5.19
C ILE A 17 -2.14 -10.19 5.46
N LYS A 18 -1.34 -10.50 4.44
CA LYS A 18 -0.26 -11.49 4.51
C LYS A 18 1.00 -10.91 5.14
N SER A 19 1.32 -9.66 4.83
CA SER A 19 2.42 -8.91 5.46
C SER A 19 2.20 -7.41 5.35
N ILE A 20 2.62 -6.68 6.38
CA ILE A 20 2.76 -5.22 6.35
C ILE A 20 4.20 -4.88 6.66
N THR A 21 4.81 -4.12 5.75
CA THR A 21 6.17 -3.62 5.90
C THR A 21 6.14 -2.10 5.84
N PRO A 22 6.47 -1.38 6.92
CA PRO A 22 6.75 0.04 6.84
C PRO A 22 8.08 0.27 6.10
N GLU A 23 8.05 1.13 5.08
CA GLU A 23 9.24 1.46 4.26
C GLU A 23 9.40 2.98 4.17
N GLY A 24 10.25 3.53 5.05
CA GLY A 24 10.46 4.99 5.13
C GLY A 24 9.16 5.73 5.43
N ASP A 25 8.76 6.63 4.53
CA ASP A 25 7.50 7.37 4.57
C ASP A 25 6.29 6.60 3.99
N GLY A 26 6.52 5.38 3.48
CA GLY A 26 5.52 4.54 2.82
C GLY A 26 5.14 3.29 3.62
N LEU A 27 4.07 2.63 3.17
CA LEU A 27 3.61 1.36 3.71
C LEU A 27 3.38 0.36 2.58
N VAL A 28 4.04 -0.79 2.66
CA VAL A 28 3.86 -1.90 1.72
C VAL A 28 2.98 -2.96 2.36
N ILE A 29 1.84 -3.22 1.74
CA ILE A 29 0.85 -4.19 2.22
C ILE A 29 0.78 -5.31 1.20
N ARG A 30 1.09 -6.54 1.62
CA ARG A 30 0.96 -7.75 0.80
C ARG A 30 -0.30 -8.49 1.20
N LEU A 31 -1.15 -8.75 0.22
CA LEU A 31 -2.41 -9.47 0.39
C LEU A 31 -2.34 -10.78 -0.39
N ASP A 32 -3.17 -11.74 0.00
CA ASP A 32 -3.17 -13.07 -0.61
C ASP A 32 -4.02 -13.12 -1.90
N SER A 33 -5.00 -12.22 -2.02
CA SER A 33 -5.97 -12.21 -3.11
C SER A 33 -6.13 -10.81 -3.70
N PRO A 34 -6.29 -10.68 -5.04
CA PRO A 34 -6.52 -9.40 -5.71
C PRO A 34 -7.82 -8.73 -5.24
N GLU A 35 -8.86 -9.52 -4.92
CA GLU A 35 -10.12 -9.02 -4.35
C GLU A 35 -9.90 -8.29 -3.01
N GLN A 36 -9.05 -8.86 -2.15
CA GLN A 36 -8.68 -8.25 -0.88
C GLN A 36 -7.82 -7.00 -1.07
N GLN A 37 -7.00 -6.96 -2.14
CA GLN A 37 -6.25 -5.77 -2.56
C GLN A 37 -7.18 -4.61 -2.90
N LEU A 38 -8.24 -4.87 -3.67
CA LEU A 38 -9.19 -3.83 -4.03
C LEU A 38 -9.92 -3.29 -2.80
N LEU A 39 -10.43 -4.18 -1.94
CA LEU A 39 -11.07 -3.82 -0.67
C LEU A 39 -10.12 -3.01 0.21
N ALA A 40 -8.85 -3.41 0.28
CA ALA A 40 -7.83 -2.69 1.03
C ALA A 40 -7.59 -1.29 0.46
N ARG A 41 -7.55 -1.15 -0.87
CA ARG A 41 -7.39 0.15 -1.53
C ARG A 41 -8.54 1.09 -1.20
N GLU A 42 -9.78 0.62 -1.25
CA GLU A 42 -10.96 1.42 -0.93
C GLU A 42 -10.99 1.81 0.55
N ALA A 43 -10.68 0.83 1.41
CA ALA A 43 -10.49 1.03 2.82
C ALA A 43 -9.46 2.13 3.11
N LEU A 44 -8.30 2.07 2.44
CA LEU A 44 -7.20 3.03 2.57
C LEU A 44 -7.55 4.41 2.06
N GLN A 45 -8.20 4.51 0.90
CA GLN A 45 -8.68 5.79 0.35
C GLN A 45 -9.67 6.48 1.30
N THR A 46 -10.42 5.71 2.09
CA THR A 46 -11.39 6.26 3.05
C THR A 46 -10.74 6.68 4.36
N ILE A 47 -9.70 5.97 4.83
CA ILE A 47 -9.07 6.25 6.13
C ILE A 47 -7.88 7.21 6.04
N LEU A 48 -7.25 7.32 4.87
CA LEU A 48 -6.07 8.17 4.69
C LEU A 48 -6.49 9.58 4.25
N PRO A 49 -5.89 10.63 4.82
CA PRO A 49 -6.14 12.00 4.38
C PRO A 49 -5.57 12.24 2.97
N PRO A 50 -6.03 13.28 2.26
CA PRO A 50 -5.47 13.67 0.97
C PRO A 50 -3.97 13.98 1.12
N GLY A 51 -3.15 13.38 0.24
CA GLY A 51 -1.69 13.47 0.28
C GLY A 51 -0.97 12.11 0.25
N TYR A 52 -1.69 11.01 0.46
CA TYR A 52 -1.16 9.67 0.32
C TYR A 52 -1.47 9.09 -1.07
N HIS A 53 -0.45 8.53 -1.73
CA HIS A 53 -0.61 7.84 -3.01
C HIS A 53 -0.76 6.33 -2.77
N ILE A 54 -1.90 5.76 -3.14
CA ILE A 54 -2.21 4.34 -2.93
C ILE A 54 -2.13 3.64 -4.28
N ALA A 55 -1.10 2.82 -4.49
CA ALA A 55 -0.93 2.03 -5.71
C ALA A 55 -1.15 0.53 -5.40
N LEU A 56 -1.89 -0.15 -6.27
CA LEU A 56 -1.97 -1.60 -6.28
C LEU A 56 -0.82 -2.16 -7.12
N SER A 57 -0.08 -3.12 -6.57
CA SER A 57 0.92 -3.87 -7.31
C SER A 57 0.48 -5.33 -7.39
N GLU A 58 0.07 -5.77 -8.58
CA GLU A 58 -0.33 -7.16 -8.85
C GLU A 58 0.87 -8.07 -9.17
N SER A 59 2.08 -7.51 -9.28
CA SER A 59 3.28 -8.29 -9.62
C SER A 59 4.10 -8.70 -8.38
N PRO A 60 4.60 -9.94 -8.30
CA PRO A 60 5.46 -10.42 -7.21
C PRO A 60 6.89 -9.84 -7.25
N VAL A 61 7.15 -8.80 -8.04
CA VAL A 61 8.49 -8.23 -8.15
C VAL A 61 8.80 -7.37 -6.93
N PRO A 62 9.97 -7.54 -6.30
CA PRO A 62 10.42 -6.67 -5.23
C PRO A 62 10.49 -5.24 -5.75
N SER A 63 10.02 -4.30 -4.94
CA SER A 63 9.85 -2.87 -5.20
C SER A 63 11.18 -2.15 -5.57
N HIS A 64 11.76 -2.47 -6.72
CA HIS A 64 12.80 -1.69 -7.36
C HIS A 64 12.21 -0.50 -8.15
N TRP A 65 10.89 -0.45 -8.29
CA TRP A 65 10.15 0.49 -9.14
C TRP A 65 10.00 1.91 -8.57
N VAL A 66 10.38 2.15 -7.31
CA VAL A 66 10.39 3.52 -6.75
C VAL A 66 11.64 4.31 -7.16
N ARG A 67 12.67 3.66 -7.76
CA ARG A 67 13.87 4.37 -8.24
C ARG A 67 13.67 5.15 -9.54
N GLU A 68 12.67 4.80 -10.36
CA GLU A 68 12.45 5.44 -11.67
C GLU A 68 11.61 6.72 -11.57
N PHE A 69 10.76 6.87 -10.53
CA PHE A 69 9.87 8.04 -10.41
C PHE A 69 10.55 9.32 -9.90
N ALA A 70 11.82 9.29 -9.48
CA ALA A 70 12.46 10.42 -8.79
C ALA A 70 13.83 10.89 -9.35
N ARG A 71 14.29 10.40 -10.50
CA ARG A 71 15.48 10.97 -11.16
C ARG A 71 15.18 11.34 -12.61
N SER A 72 14.58 12.51 -12.72
CA SER A 72 14.24 13.35 -13.86
C SER A 72 15.19 13.31 -15.06
N PRO A 73 14.69 13.43 -16.31
CA PRO A 73 15.47 13.96 -17.42
C PRO A 73 14.80 15.24 -17.97
N LEU A 74 15.10 16.41 -17.40
CA LEU A 74 14.87 17.71 -18.05
C LEU A 74 15.89 18.75 -17.54
N ASN A 75 17.10 18.69 -18.05
CA ASN A 75 17.92 19.86 -18.43
C ASN A 75 19.06 19.42 -19.35
#